data_AF-A0A960FP02-F1
#
_entry.id   AF-A0A960FP02-F1
#
_cell.length_a   1.000
_cell.length_b   1.000
_cell.length_c   1.000
_cell.angle_alpha   90.00
_cell.angle_beta   90.00
_cell.angle_gamma   90.00
#
_symmetry.space_group_name_H-M   'P 1'
#
loop_
_entity.id
_entity.type
_entity.pdbx_description
1 polymer ?
#
loop_
_entity_poly.entity_id
_entity_poly.type
_entity_poly.pdbx_seq_one_letter_code
_entity_poly.pdbx_strand_id
1 'polypeptide(L)'
;GDPLDDDALAALVSRVRDSVMRTSAAALDDLAADVGPIDSLSVRAWPDDLPVDIATLRRPPHESRADSAMYCQVLAALAEGRGWTVHRFDARTVEAQAAERLGDRADEVLRGPRKALGPPWAKDHRLALAATVLAG
;
A
#
# COMPACT_ATOMS: atom_id res chain seq x y z
N GLY A 1 -14.00 28.47 -8.66
CA GLY A 1 -14.74 28.43 -7.40
C GLY A 1 -13.80 28.75 -6.29
N ASP A 2 -14.28 29.36 -5.22
CA ASP A 2 -13.45 29.66 -4.06
C ASP A 2 -12.94 28.37 -3.41
N PRO A 3 -11.74 28.38 -2.79
CA PRO A 3 -11.22 27.22 -2.08
C PRO A 3 -12.17 26.81 -0.94
N LEU A 4 -12.32 25.51 -0.72
CA LEU A 4 -13.02 25.00 0.46
C LEU A 4 -12.32 25.49 1.73
N ASP A 5 -13.11 25.85 2.74
CA ASP A 5 -12.60 25.99 4.10
C ASP A 5 -12.17 24.61 4.66
N ASP A 6 -11.47 24.64 5.80
CA ASP A 6 -10.88 23.43 6.36
C ASP A 6 -11.93 22.41 6.83
N ASP A 7 -13.11 22.88 7.28
CA ASP A 7 -14.23 22.01 7.70
C ASP A 7 -14.87 21.30 6.50
N ALA A 8 -15.15 22.04 5.43
CA ALA A 8 -15.68 21.49 4.19
C ALA A 8 -14.69 20.53 3.53
N LEU A 9 -13.39 20.82 3.61
CA LEU A 9 -12.33 19.93 3.13
C LEU A 9 -12.22 18.67 3.99
N ALA A 10 -12.31 18.77 5.32
CA ALA A 10 -12.35 17.61 6.21
C ALA A 10 -13.55 16.71 5.91
N ALA A 11 -14.72 17.30 5.71
CA ALA A 11 -15.93 16.57 5.31
C ALA A 11 -15.75 15.86 3.95
N LEU A 12 -15.08 16.50 2.98
CA LEU A 12 -14.77 15.88 1.70
C LEU A 12 -13.81 14.71 1.86
N VAL A 13 -12.72 14.88 2.60
CA VAL A 13 -11.74 13.81 2.87
C VAL A 13 -12.39 12.62 3.58
N SER A 14 -13.29 12.87 4.53
CA SER A 14 -14.07 11.81 5.17
C SER A 14 -14.92 11.02 4.16
N ARG A 15 -15.64 11.70 3.27
CA ARG A 15 -16.44 11.03 2.23
C ARG A 15 -15.57 10.23 1.25
N VAL A 16 -14.41 10.76 0.90
CA VAL A 16 -13.43 10.06 0.06
C VAL A 16 -12.96 8.80 0.78
N ARG A 17 -12.56 8.90 2.05
CA ARG A 17 -12.14 7.74 2.87
C ARG A 17 -13.24 6.68 2.94
N ASP A 18 -14.49 7.07 3.16
CA ASP A 18 -15.62 6.14 3.17
C ASP A 18 -15.81 5.45 1.82
N SER A 19 -15.66 6.19 0.72
CA SER A 19 -15.72 5.63 -0.63
C SER A 19 -14.60 4.62 -0.86
N VAL A 20 -13.37 4.97 -0.51
CA VAL A 20 -12.19 4.11 -0.66
C VAL A 20 -12.34 2.84 0.18
N MET A 21 -12.78 2.95 1.43
CA MET A 21 -13.07 1.79 2.29
C MET A 21 -14.03 0.82 1.61
N ARG A 22 -15.15 1.31 1.06
CA ARG A 22 -16.14 0.45 0.39
C ARG A 22 -15.59 -0.20 -0.88
N THR A 23 -14.95 0.59 -1.75
CA THR A 23 -14.45 0.07 -3.04
C THR A 23 -13.27 -0.87 -2.86
N SER A 24 -12.38 -0.59 -1.91
CA SER A 24 -11.25 -1.47 -1.59
C SER A 24 -11.71 -2.74 -0.90
N ALA A 25 -12.73 -2.68 -0.04
CA ALA A 25 -13.31 -3.89 0.55
C ALA A 25 -13.82 -4.85 -0.52
N ALA A 26 -14.66 -4.35 -1.45
CA ALA A 26 -15.18 -5.15 -2.54
C ALA A 26 -14.06 -5.74 -3.42
N ALA A 27 -13.06 -4.93 -3.78
CA ALA A 27 -11.93 -5.39 -4.58
C ALA A 27 -11.08 -6.47 -3.88
N LEU A 28 -10.92 -6.40 -2.56
CA LEU A 28 -10.22 -7.43 -1.78
C LEU A 28 -11.03 -8.72 -1.66
N ASP A 29 -12.36 -8.63 -1.60
CA ASP A 29 -13.25 -9.79 -1.58
C ASP A 29 -13.22 -10.50 -2.95
N ASP A 30 -13.29 -9.74 -4.04
CA ASP A 30 -13.13 -10.25 -5.41
C ASP A 30 -11.76 -10.93 -5.57
N LEU A 31 -10.69 -10.29 -5.10
CA LEU A 31 -9.34 -10.85 -5.16
C LEU A 31 -9.25 -12.19 -4.40
N ALA A 32 -9.77 -12.26 -3.18
CA ALA A 32 -9.77 -13.48 -2.38
C ALA A 32 -10.60 -14.60 -3.02
N ALA A 33 -11.67 -14.26 -3.74
CA ALA A 33 -12.43 -15.23 -4.52
C ALA A 33 -11.62 -15.80 -5.70
N ASP A 34 -10.81 -14.95 -6.35
CA ASP A 34 -10.01 -15.33 -7.51
C ASP A 34 -8.75 -16.14 -7.15
N VAL A 35 -8.03 -15.75 -6.09
CA VAL A 35 -6.74 -16.38 -5.73
C VAL A 35 -6.85 -17.43 -4.62
N GLY A 36 -8.01 -17.53 -3.98
CA GLY A 36 -8.22 -18.37 -2.80
C GLY A 36 -7.79 -17.68 -1.50
N PRO A 37 -7.58 -18.45 -0.42
CA PRO A 37 -7.26 -17.89 0.89
C PRO A 37 -6.03 -17.00 0.87
N ILE A 38 -6.14 -15.83 1.49
CA ILE A 38 -5.06 -14.86 1.67
C ILE A 38 -4.72 -14.84 3.15
N ASP A 39 -3.47 -15.13 3.50
CA ASP A 39 -3.01 -15.12 4.90
C ASP A 39 -2.41 -13.77 5.32
N SER A 40 -1.88 -13.01 4.36
CA SER A 40 -1.19 -11.75 4.65
C SER A 40 -1.26 -10.75 3.49
N LEU A 41 -1.07 -9.47 3.84
CA LEU A 41 -0.97 -8.35 2.91
C LEU A 41 0.26 -7.49 3.25
N SER A 42 1.15 -7.33 2.28
CA SER A 42 2.27 -6.39 2.38
C SER A 42 1.88 -5.03 1.83
N VAL A 43 1.94 -3.99 2.67
CA VAL A 43 1.64 -2.60 2.32
C VAL A 43 2.85 -1.69 2.52
N ARG A 44 2.99 -0.67 1.68
CA ARG A 44 4.06 0.32 1.86
C ARG A 44 3.90 1.02 3.20
N ALA A 45 4.99 1.20 3.94
CA ALA A 45 5.00 1.96 5.17
C ALA A 45 4.69 3.45 4.93
N TRP A 46 3.90 4.04 5.83
CA TRP A 46 3.66 5.48 5.94
C TRP A 46 4.26 6.02 7.26
N PRO A 47 4.36 7.35 7.48
CA PRO A 47 4.76 7.89 8.78
C PRO A 47 3.65 7.70 9.83
N ASP A 48 4.00 7.24 11.02
CA ASP A 48 3.04 7.06 12.12
C ASP A 48 2.62 8.39 12.77
N ASP A 49 3.40 9.44 12.55
CA ASP A 49 3.21 10.80 13.07
C ASP A 49 2.47 11.73 12.09
N LEU A 50 1.79 11.17 11.08
CA LEU A 50 1.04 11.98 10.12
C LEU A 50 -0.10 12.75 10.82
N PRO A 51 -0.20 14.08 10.64
CA PRO A 51 -1.27 14.88 11.24
C PRO A 51 -2.66 14.39 10.81
N VAL A 52 -3.63 14.52 11.71
CA VAL A 52 -5.04 14.16 11.43
C VAL A 52 -5.89 15.37 11.08
N ASP A 53 -5.45 16.58 11.42
CA ASP A 53 -6.15 17.81 11.07
C ASP A 53 -5.79 18.29 9.66
N ILE A 54 -6.81 18.72 8.92
CA ILE A 54 -6.67 19.14 7.53
C ILE A 54 -5.77 20.37 7.38
N ALA A 55 -5.87 21.32 8.31
CA ALA A 55 -5.12 22.57 8.28
C ALA A 55 -3.60 22.35 8.28
N THR A 56 -3.12 21.33 8.98
CA THR A 56 -1.71 20.91 9.02
C THR A 56 -1.37 19.95 7.88
N LEU A 57 -2.26 18.99 7.59
CA LEU A 57 -2.03 17.97 6.55
C LEU A 57 -1.84 18.59 5.15
N ARG A 58 -2.50 19.71 4.86
CA ARG A 58 -2.39 20.45 3.58
C ARG A 58 -1.13 21.29 3.44
N ARG A 59 -0.18 21.18 4.37
CA ARG A 59 1.08 21.94 4.35
C ARG A 59 2.26 21.01 4.12
N PRO A 60 3.38 21.53 3.58
CA PRO A 60 4.62 20.78 3.53
C PRO A 60 5.09 20.36 4.93
N PRO A 61 5.65 19.14 5.09
CA PRO A 61 5.92 18.15 4.04
C PRO A 61 4.79 17.11 3.88
N HIS A 62 3.64 17.29 4.52
CA HIS A 62 2.60 16.27 4.66
C HIS A 62 1.69 16.15 3.44
N GLU A 63 1.44 17.26 2.75
CA GLU A 63 0.50 17.35 1.62
C GLU A 63 0.73 16.29 0.53
N SER A 64 2.00 16.01 0.20
CA SER A 64 2.38 15.04 -0.84
C SER A 64 2.27 13.58 -0.41
N ARG A 65 2.10 13.32 0.90
CA ARG A 65 2.06 11.99 1.50
C ARG A 65 0.68 11.59 2.00
N ALA A 66 -0.19 12.57 2.27
CA ALA A 66 -1.49 12.40 2.87
C ALA A 66 -2.35 11.33 2.18
N ASP A 67 -2.59 11.51 0.87
CA ASP A 67 -3.45 10.60 0.10
C ASP A 67 -2.89 9.19 0.07
N SER A 68 -1.59 9.06 -0.22
CA SER A 68 -0.95 7.74 -0.23
C SER A 68 -1.04 7.06 1.13
N ALA A 69 -0.84 7.78 2.23
CA ALA A 69 -0.92 7.20 3.57
C ALA A 69 -2.36 6.74 3.86
N MET A 70 -3.36 7.53 3.47
CA MET A 70 -4.78 7.14 3.60
C MET A 70 -5.06 5.81 2.88
N TYR A 71 -4.64 5.66 1.62
CA TYR A 71 -4.88 4.40 0.88
C TYR A 71 -4.20 3.20 1.57
N CYS A 72 -2.96 3.35 2.03
CA CYS A 72 -2.26 2.26 2.73
C CYS A 72 -2.91 1.93 4.09
N GLN A 73 -3.37 2.93 4.85
CA GLN A 73 -4.11 2.73 6.09
C GLN A 73 -5.43 1.99 5.88
N VAL A 74 -6.19 2.36 4.84
CA VAL A 74 -7.45 1.69 4.47
C VAL A 74 -7.20 0.22 4.14
N LEU A 75 -6.20 -0.08 3.30
CA LEU A 75 -5.85 -1.46 2.95
C LEU A 75 -5.43 -2.27 4.17
N ALA A 76 -4.62 -1.70 5.06
CA ALA A 76 -4.20 -2.35 6.30
C ALA A 76 -5.40 -2.67 7.20
N ALA A 77 -6.26 -1.69 7.47
CA ALA A 77 -7.45 -1.89 8.31
C ALA A 77 -8.40 -2.95 7.73
N LEU A 78 -8.58 -2.97 6.40
CA LEU A 78 -9.41 -3.96 5.72
C LEU A 78 -8.81 -5.37 5.78
N ALA A 79 -7.49 -5.50 5.68
CA ALA A 79 -6.79 -6.77 5.81
C ALA A 79 -6.86 -7.30 7.25
N GLU A 80 -6.59 -6.44 8.24
CA GLU A 80 -6.71 -6.77 9.66
C GLU A 80 -8.14 -7.20 10.03
N GLY A 81 -9.16 -6.49 9.51
CA GLY A 81 -10.57 -6.86 9.71
C GLY A 81 -10.96 -8.21 9.10
N ARG A 82 -10.19 -8.71 8.13
CA ARG A 82 -10.32 -10.07 7.55
C ARG A 82 -9.47 -11.12 8.27
N GLY A 83 -8.69 -10.72 9.28
CA GLY A 83 -7.77 -11.60 10.00
C GLY A 83 -6.46 -11.86 9.24
N TRP A 84 -6.15 -11.07 8.21
CA TRP A 84 -4.89 -11.19 7.48
C TRP A 84 -3.76 -10.50 8.23
N THR A 85 -2.58 -11.09 8.18
CA THR A 85 -1.37 -10.46 8.74
C THR A 85 -0.96 -9.28 7.86
N VAL A 86 -0.79 -8.10 8.43
CA VAL A 86 -0.30 -6.93 7.70
C VAL A 86 1.20 -6.74 7.91
N HIS A 87 1.95 -6.76 6.81
CA HIS A 87 3.38 -6.44 6.81
C HIS A 87 3.59 -5.06 6.21
N ARG A 88 4.33 -4.18 6.91
CA ARG A 88 4.72 -2.87 6.38
C ARG A 88 6.14 -2.94 5.83
N PHE A 89 6.36 -2.43 4.63
CA PHE A 89 7.68 -2.39 4.01
C PHE A 89 8.10 -0.97 3.60
N ASP A 90 9.40 -0.67 3.70
CA ASP A 90 9.97 0.56 3.14
C ASP A 90 10.31 0.35 1.66
N ALA A 91 9.60 1.05 0.78
CA ALA A 91 9.79 0.97 -0.67
C ALA A 91 11.20 1.39 -1.13
N ARG A 92 12.01 2.05 -0.29
CA ARG A 92 13.39 2.42 -0.61
C ARG A 92 14.37 1.28 -0.39
N THR A 93 14.11 0.39 0.56
CA THR A 93 15.07 -0.62 1.03
C THR A 93 14.61 -2.05 0.76
N VAL A 94 13.31 -2.27 0.55
CA VAL A 94 12.71 -3.61 0.40
C VAL A 94 13.37 -4.48 -0.66
N GLU A 95 13.71 -3.94 -1.84
CA GLU A 95 14.35 -4.73 -2.91
C GLU A 95 15.77 -5.17 -2.50
N ALA A 96 16.53 -4.30 -1.84
CA ALA A 96 17.88 -4.62 -1.37
C ALA A 96 17.84 -5.65 -0.22
N GLN A 97 16.94 -5.48 0.74
CA GLN A 97 16.75 -6.42 1.84
C GLN A 97 16.28 -7.80 1.33
N ALA A 98 15.38 -7.83 0.35
CA ALA A 98 14.96 -9.09 -0.26
C ALA A 98 16.10 -9.76 -1.03
N ALA A 99 16.91 -8.99 -1.77
CA ALA A 99 18.07 -9.52 -2.47
C ALA A 99 19.10 -10.12 -1.49
N GLU A 100 19.37 -9.46 -0.36
CA GLU A 100 20.25 -9.98 0.69
C GLU A 100 19.72 -11.31 1.26
N ARG A 101 18.41 -11.40 1.54
CA ARG A 101 17.77 -12.64 2.03
C ARG A 101 17.84 -13.78 1.00
N LEU A 102 17.75 -13.46 -0.30
CA LEU A 102 17.73 -14.44 -1.39
C LEU A 102 19.12 -14.91 -1.83
N GLY A 103 20.18 -14.13 -1.54
CA GLY A 103 21.55 -14.42 -1.98
C GLY A 103 21.64 -14.61 -3.50
N ASP A 104 22.28 -15.69 -3.93
CA ASP A 104 22.51 -16.00 -5.35
C ASP A 104 21.23 -16.10 -6.20
N ARG A 105 20.07 -16.31 -5.56
CA ARG A 105 18.77 -16.42 -6.23
C ARG A 105 18.06 -15.08 -6.44
N ALA A 106 18.63 -13.97 -5.97
CA ALA A 106 18.00 -12.66 -6.01
C ALA A 106 17.56 -12.26 -7.43
N ASP A 107 18.42 -12.45 -8.43
CA ASP A 107 18.12 -12.10 -9.82
C ASP A 107 17.02 -12.99 -10.42
N GLU A 108 17.12 -14.30 -10.18
CA GLU A 108 16.12 -15.29 -10.64
C GLU A 108 14.74 -14.93 -10.11
N VAL A 109 14.62 -14.66 -8.80
CA VAL A 109 13.35 -14.43 -8.14
C VAL A 109 12.81 -13.02 -8.40
N LEU A 110 13.62 -11.97 -8.20
CA LEU A 110 13.13 -10.59 -8.28
C LEU A 110 13.03 -10.05 -9.70
N ARG A 111 13.89 -10.52 -10.62
CA ARG A 111 13.98 -10.00 -12.00
C ARG A 111 13.53 -11.01 -13.06
N GLY A 112 13.60 -12.31 -12.76
CA GLY A 112 13.14 -13.39 -13.65
C GLY A 112 11.68 -13.28 -14.12
N PRO A 113 10.70 -12.87 -13.28
CA PRO A 113 9.30 -12.79 -13.69
C PRO A 113 9.06 -11.93 -14.93
N ARG A 114 9.81 -10.84 -15.10
CA ARG A 114 9.72 -10.00 -16.30
C ARG A 114 10.06 -10.75 -17.58
N LYS A 115 11.05 -11.66 -17.53
CA LYS A 115 11.46 -12.48 -18.66
C LYS A 115 10.49 -13.64 -18.91
N ALA A 116 9.98 -14.26 -17.85
CA ALA A 116 9.14 -15.45 -17.94
C ALA A 116 7.67 -15.13 -18.28
N LEU A 117 7.12 -14.08 -17.68
CA LEU A 117 5.69 -13.74 -17.76
C LEU A 117 5.40 -12.52 -18.65
N GLY A 118 6.42 -11.69 -18.92
CA GLY A 118 6.24 -10.47 -19.73
C GLY A 118 5.55 -9.33 -18.96
N PRO A 119 5.02 -8.32 -19.68
CA PRO A 119 4.26 -7.22 -19.07
C PRO A 119 3.07 -7.74 -18.24
N PRO A 120 2.69 -7.06 -17.14
CA PRO A 120 3.10 -5.71 -16.74
C PRO A 120 4.32 -5.63 -15.80
N TRP A 121 5.13 -6.69 -15.62
CA TRP A 121 6.24 -6.77 -14.65
C TRP A 121 7.25 -5.60 -14.70
N ALA A 122 6.93 -4.55 -13.94
CA ALA A 122 7.67 -3.31 -13.80
C ALA A 122 8.19 -3.14 -12.36
N LYS A 123 8.68 -1.95 -12.03
CA LYS A 123 9.27 -1.65 -10.71
C LYS A 123 8.31 -1.97 -9.55
N ASP A 124 7.06 -1.53 -9.65
CA ASP A 124 6.10 -1.69 -8.54
C ASP A 124 5.78 -3.16 -8.27
N HIS A 125 5.67 -3.97 -9.33
CA HIS A 125 5.47 -5.41 -9.21
C HIS A 125 6.68 -6.07 -8.53
N ARG A 126 7.92 -5.68 -8.88
CA ARG A 126 9.12 -6.18 -8.21
C ARG A 126 9.19 -5.76 -6.74
N LEU A 127 8.79 -4.54 -6.40
CA LEU A 127 8.71 -4.09 -5.01
C LEU A 127 7.69 -4.90 -4.21
N ALA A 128 6.52 -5.18 -4.80
CA ALA A 128 5.51 -6.04 -4.18
C ALA A 128 6.05 -7.45 -3.94
N LEU A 129 6.71 -8.05 -4.94
CA LEU A 129 7.34 -9.37 -4.80
C LEU A 129 8.44 -9.38 -3.73
N ALA A 130 9.30 -8.36 -3.69
CA ALA A 130 10.32 -8.21 -2.67
C ALA A 130 9.70 -8.11 -1.26
N ALA A 131 8.59 -7.38 -1.13
CA ALA A 131 7.86 -7.29 0.13
C ALA A 131 7.26 -8.64 0.57
N THR A 132 6.76 -9.44 -0.38
CA THR A 132 6.30 -10.82 -0.09
C THR A 132 7.46 -11.71 0.38
N VAL A 133 8.63 -11.64 -0.26
CA VAL A 133 9.82 -12.40 0.15
C VAL A 133 10.27 -12.09 1.58
N LEU A 134 10.10 -10.84 2.04
CA LEU A 134 10.45 -10.45 3.42
C LEU A 134 9.38 -10.82 4.45
N ALA A 135 8.12 -10.94 4.02
CA ALA A 135 7.00 -11.28 4.90
C ALA A 135 7.03 -12.74 5.38
N GLY A 136 7.61 -13.67 4.61
CA GLY A 136 7.72 -15.09 4.97
C GLY A 136 8.20 -15.94 3.82
#